data_AF-A0A9X8VEV6-F1
#
_entry.id   AF-A0A9X8VEV6-F1
#
_cell.length_a   1.000
_cell.length_b   1.000
_cell.length_c   1.000
_cell.angle_alpha   90.00
_cell.angle_beta   90.00
_cell.angle_gamma   90.00
#
_symmetry.space_group_name_H-M   'P 1'
#
loop_
_entity.id
_entity.type
_entity.pdbx_description
1 polymer ?
#
loop_
_entity_poly.entity_id
_entity_poly.type
_entity_poly.pdbx_seq_one_letter_code
_entity_poly.pdbx_strand_id
1 'polypeptide(L)' 'MKAYQRQFIEFALNKQVLKFGEFTLKSGRTSPYFFNAGLF' A
#
# COMPACT_ATOMS: atom_id res chain seq x y z
N MET A 1 -3.79 6.70 -16.27
CA MET A 1 -2.77 6.66 -15.20
C MET A 1 -1.50 7.28 -15.75
N LYS A 2 -0.94 8.29 -15.08
CA LYS A 2 0.30 8.96 -15.50
C LYS A 2 1.51 8.09 -15.13
N ALA A 3 2.63 8.23 -15.84
CA ALA A 3 3.83 7.42 -15.63
C ALA A 3 4.32 7.43 -14.16
N TYR A 4 4.31 8.60 -13.51
CA TYR A 4 4.72 8.72 -12.11
C TYR A 4 3.85 7.93 -11.13
N GLN A 5 2.56 7.73 -11.45
CA GLN A 5 1.66 6.96 -10.58
C GLN A 5 2.05 5.48 -10.57
N ARG A 6 2.48 4.97 -11.73
CA ARG A 6 2.95 3.58 -11.87
C ARG A 6 4.24 3.36 -11.10
N GLN A 7 5.21 4.25 -11.33
CA GLN A 7 6.50 4.21 -10.66
C GLN A 7 6.35 4.28 -9.14
N PHE A 8 5.41 5.10 -8.65
CA PHE A 8 5.14 5.19 -7.22
C PHE A 8 4.57 3.89 -6.63
N ILE A 9 3.63 3.24 -7.32
CA ILE A 9 3.07 1.96 -6.87
C ILE A 9 4.15 0.87 -6.88
N GLU A 10 4.95 0.78 -7.94
CA GLU A 10 6.06 -0.17 -8.04
C GLU A 10 7.10 0.06 -6.93
N PHE A 11 7.43 1.32 -6.64
CA PHE A 11 8.30 1.68 -5.53
C PHE A 11 7.72 1.27 -4.17
N ALA A 12 6.44 1.56 -3.92
CA ALA A 12 5.77 1.21 -2.67
C ALA A 12 5.68 -0.30 -2.46
N LEU A 13 5.49 -1.09 -3.53
CA LEU A 13 5.52 -2.55 -3.48
C LEU A 13 6.93 -3.06 -3.14
N ASN A 14 7.95 -2.55 -3.83
CA ASN A 14 9.36 -2.95 -3.60
C ASN A 14 9.84 -2.62 -2.18
N LYS A 15 9.40 -1.49 -1.63
CA LYS A 15 9.71 -1.07 -0.25
C LYS A 15 8.84 -1.74 0.82
N GLN A 16 7.91 -2.61 0.42
CA GLN A 16 6.91 -3.23 1.31
C GLN A 16 6.05 -2.20 2.08
N VAL A 17 5.92 -0.98 1.54
CA VAL A 17 5.00 0.05 2.03
C VAL A 17 3.58 -0.37 1.68
N LEU A 18 3.36 -0.86 0.45
CA LEU A 18 2.10 -1.42 0.01
C LEU A 18 2.14 -2.95 0.12
N LYS A 19 1.22 -3.54 0.87
CA LYS A 19 1.07 -4.99 1.04
C LYS A 19 -0.34 -5.44 0.70
N PHE A 20 -0.47 -6.62 0.10
CA PHE A 20 -1.74 -7.29 -0.16
C PHE A 20 -1.93 -8.47 0.80
N GLY A 21 -3.17 -8.72 1.20
CA GLY A 21 -3.52 -9.68 2.25
C GLY A 21 -4.76 -9.21 3.01
N GLU A 22 -5.09 -9.85 4.12
CA GLU A 22 -6.24 -9.47 4.93
C GLU A 22 -5.78 -8.57 6.10
N PHE A 23 -6.25 -7.33 6.14
CA PHE A 23 -5.88 -6.35 7.17
C PHE A 23 -7.09 -5.72 7.81
N THR A 24 -7.11 -5.65 9.14
CA THR A 24 -8.12 -4.89 9.88
C THR A 24 -7.65 -3.45 10.05
N LEU A 25 -8.38 -2.50 9.46
CA LEU A 25 -8.09 -1.08 9.57
C LEU A 25 -8.56 -0.52 10.92
N LYS A 26 -8.08 0.68 11.29
CA LYS A 26 -8.52 1.37 12.52
C LYS A 26 -10.03 1.61 12.59
N SER A 27 -10.70 1.66 11.45
CA SER A 27 -12.16 1.76 11.34
C SER A 27 -12.89 0.44 11.61
N GLY A 28 -12.16 -0.66 11.85
CA GLY A 28 -12.70 -2.01 12.00
C GLY A 28 -13.00 -2.73 10.68
N ARG A 29 -12.82 -2.07 9.52
CA ARG A 29 -13.05 -2.69 8.21
C ARG A 29 -11.91 -3.64 7.85
N THR A 30 -12.26 -4.77 7.25
CA THR A 30 -11.31 -5.65 6.59
C THR A 30 -10.96 -5.09 5.21
N SER A 31 -9.67 -4.93 4.95
CA SER A 31 -9.12 -4.43 3.69
C SER A 31 -8.22 -5.50 3.04
N PRO A 32 -8.30 -5.71 1.71
CA PRO A 32 -7.44 -6.64 0.99
C PRO A 32 -6.02 -6.09 0.77
N TYR A 33 -5.72 -4.88 1.26
CA TYR A 33 -4.41 -4.27 1.22
C TYR A 33 -4.18 -3.33 2.39
N PHE A 34 -2.91 -3.06 2.68
CA PHE A 34 -2.47 -2.07 3.66
C PHE A 34 -1.34 -1.22 3.10
N PHE A 35 -1.34 0.07 3.43
CA PHE A 35 -0.33 1.02 3.01
C PHE A 35 0.30 1.69 4.24
N ASN A 36 1.58 1.39 4.49
CA ASN A 36 2.34 1.94 5.61
C ASN A 36 3.31 3.04 5.17
N ALA A 37 2.86 4.30 5.26
CA ALA A 37 3.69 5.45 4.90
C ALA A 37 4.87 5.72 5.87
N GLY A 38 4.93 5.07 7.03
CA GLY A 38 6.03 5.25 8.00
C GLY A 38 7.34 4.57 7.61
N LEU A 39 7.37 3.88 6.47
CA LEU A 39 8.57 3.25 5.88
C LEU A 39 9.17 4.07 4.73
N PHE A 40 8.67 5.30 4.51
CA PHE A 40 9.25 6.27 3.57
C PHE A 40 10.27 7.18 4.22
#